data_AF-A0A942FX58-F1
#
_entry.id   AF-A0A942FX58-F1
#
_cell.length_a   1.000
_cell.length_b   1.000
_cell.length_c   1.000
_cell.angle_alpha   90.00
_cell.angle_beta   90.00
_cell.angle_gamma   90.00
#
_symmetry.space_group_name_H-M   'P 1'
#
loop_
_entity.id
_entity.type
_entity.pdbx_description
1 polymer ?
#
loop_
_entity_poly.entity_id
_entity_poly.type
_entity_poly.pdbx_seq_one_letter_code
_entity_poly.pdbx_strand_id
1 'polypeptide(L)'
;LALEWPPKIARNFDRLAPGFEPDYAPSVLALALIVTLLWLFSLGLRRTGWRPVFRWAAGMTLLWVLTVALWLPWLDHGISYRPVALSLRAALPQDIDCIERGNLGPAQRASLDYFAGIRTAPAGRLQCSWRLGIAGQPRATPAGWSEVWRGGRPSDRKERWYLERRLPAP
;
A
#
# COMPACT_ATOMS: atom_id res chain seq x y z
N LEU A 1 -18.04 6.52 -12.95
CA LEU A 1 -18.77 6.75 -14.22
C LEU A 1 -18.15 7.84 -15.13
N ALA A 2 -16.90 8.28 -14.94
CA ALA A 2 -16.30 9.33 -15.81
C ALA A 2 -14.82 9.11 -16.21
N LEU A 3 -14.25 7.90 -16.01
CA LEU A 3 -12.82 7.65 -16.30
C LEU A 3 -12.54 6.91 -17.61
N GLU A 4 -13.56 6.56 -18.41
CA GLU A 4 -13.37 5.73 -19.61
C GLU A 4 -12.85 6.51 -20.84
N TRP A 5 -12.64 7.83 -20.72
CA TRP A 5 -12.28 8.69 -21.84
C TRP A 5 -11.15 9.65 -21.44
N PRO A 6 -9.98 9.66 -22.12
CA PRO A 6 -9.57 8.86 -23.29
C PRO A 6 -9.28 7.37 -22.96
N PRO A 7 -9.62 6.42 -23.85
CA PRO A 7 -9.62 4.99 -23.52
C PRO A 7 -8.21 4.42 -23.35
N LYS A 8 -7.21 4.98 -24.05
CA LYS A 8 -5.80 4.60 -23.87
C LYS A 8 -5.28 4.99 -22.48
N ILE A 9 -5.72 6.14 -21.96
CA ILE A 9 -5.31 6.65 -20.66
C ILE A 9 -5.96 5.81 -19.57
N ALA A 10 -7.27 5.59 -19.66
CA ALA A 10 -8.03 4.72 -18.76
C ALA A 10 -7.38 3.33 -18.63
N ARG A 11 -7.11 2.68 -19.76
CA ARG A 11 -6.49 1.35 -19.78
C ARG A 11 -5.08 1.32 -19.20
N ASN A 12 -4.32 2.41 -19.29
CA ASN A 12 -3.00 2.49 -18.67
C ASN A 12 -3.12 2.63 -17.14
N PHE A 13 -4.07 3.44 -16.66
CA PHE A 13 -4.36 3.55 -15.22
C PHE A 13 -4.82 2.20 -14.64
N ASP A 14 -5.72 1.48 -15.32
CA ASP A 14 -6.16 0.15 -14.91
C ASP A 14 -5.02 -0.88 -14.86
N ARG A 15 -4.05 -0.76 -15.78
CA ARG A 15 -2.86 -1.61 -15.78
C ARG A 15 -1.94 -1.34 -14.60
N LEU A 16 -1.82 -0.08 -14.19
CA LEU A 16 -0.94 0.34 -13.10
C LEU A 16 -1.55 0.03 -11.72
N ALA A 17 -2.85 0.27 -11.57
CA ALA A 17 -3.58 0.09 -10.32
C ALA A 17 -4.89 -0.67 -10.57
N PRO A 18 -4.82 -1.99 -10.81
CA PRO A 18 -6.01 -2.79 -11.09
C PRO A 18 -6.96 -2.78 -9.90
N GLY A 19 -8.24 -2.51 -10.18
CA GLY A 19 -9.31 -2.47 -9.17
C GLY A 19 -9.18 -1.33 -8.14
N PHE A 20 -8.43 -0.27 -8.47
CA PHE A 20 -8.34 0.89 -7.59
C PHE A 20 -9.65 1.69 -7.62
N GLU A 21 -10.32 1.74 -6.48
CA GLU A 21 -11.42 2.66 -6.24
C GLU A 21 -10.91 3.81 -5.37
N PRO A 22 -10.96 5.07 -5.85
CA PRO A 22 -10.45 6.19 -5.08
C PRO A 22 -11.33 6.44 -3.84
N ASP A 23 -10.80 6.11 -2.67
CA ASP A 23 -11.38 6.44 -1.38
C ASP A 23 -10.70 7.70 -0.82
N TYR A 24 -11.35 8.85 -0.95
CA TYR A 24 -10.86 10.12 -0.43
C TYR A 24 -11.46 10.38 0.95
N ALA A 25 -10.60 10.44 1.96
CA ALA A 25 -11.03 10.82 3.30
C ALA A 25 -11.66 12.23 3.28
N PRO A 26 -12.80 12.44 3.95
CA PRO A 26 -13.48 13.74 3.96
C PRO A 26 -12.62 14.87 4.55
N SER A 27 -11.68 14.53 5.44
CA SER A 27 -10.68 15.48 5.96
C SER A 27 -9.72 16.00 4.89
N VAL A 28 -9.32 15.16 3.94
CA VAL A 28 -8.44 15.54 2.82
C VAL A 28 -9.19 16.47 1.86
N LEU A 29 -10.46 16.17 1.57
CA LEU A 29 -11.34 17.04 0.79
C LEU A 29 -11.56 18.40 1.48
N ALA A 30 -11.83 18.41 2.78
CA ALA A 30 -11.99 19.64 3.55
C ALA A 30 -10.71 20.49 3.54
N LEU A 31 -9.54 19.86 3.73
CA LEU A 31 -8.26 20.56 3.64
C LEU A 31 -8.03 21.15 2.26
N ALA A 32 -8.28 20.39 1.19
CA ALA A 32 -8.16 20.87 -0.19
C ALA A 32 -9.05 22.10 -0.43
N LEU A 33 -10.31 22.06 0.00
CA LEU A 33 -11.24 23.20 -0.09
C LEU A 33 -10.75 24.42 0.69
N ILE A 34 -10.28 24.24 1.93
CA ILE A 34 -9.75 25.33 2.75
C ILE A 34 -8.55 25.99 2.06
N VAL A 35 -7.61 25.20 1.55
CA VAL A 35 -6.42 25.73 0.87
C VAL A 35 -6.81 26.47 -0.42
N THR A 36 -7.78 25.95 -1.19
CA THR A 36 -8.31 26.65 -2.38
C THR A 36 -8.98 27.97 -2.02
N LEU A 37 -9.78 28.02 -0.96
CA LEU A 37 -10.45 29.24 -0.50
C LEU A 37 -9.45 30.29 0.02
N LEU A 38 -8.42 29.86 0.77
CA LEU A 38 -7.34 30.74 1.22
C LEU A 38 -6.58 31.34 0.02
N TRP A 39 -6.33 30.54 -1.02
CA TRP A 39 -5.72 31.02 -2.25
C TRP A 39 -6.59 32.06 -2.95
N LEU A 40 -7.90 31.82 -3.10
CA LEU A 40 -8.83 32.79 -3.70
C LEU A 40 -8.92 34.08 -2.87
N PHE A 41 -8.98 33.97 -1.55
CA PHE A 41 -8.96 35.13 -0.64
C PHE A 41 -7.69 35.96 -0.82
N SER A 42 -6.53 35.32 -1.04
CA SER A 42 -5.26 36.01 -1.30
C SER A 42 -5.27 36.93 -2.53
N LEU A 43 -6.18 36.68 -3.48
CA LEU A 43 -6.33 37.52 -4.68
C LEU A 43 -6.94 38.89 -4.33
N GLY A 44 -7.73 39.00 -3.27
CA GLY A 44 -8.39 40.23 -2.81
C GLY A 44 -7.54 41.15 -1.90
N LEU A 45 -6.43 40.67 -1.33
CA LEU A 45 -5.57 41.44 -0.41
C LEU A 45 -5.05 42.72 -1.08
N ARG A 46 -5.04 43.89 -0.42
CA ARG A 46 -4.61 45.22 -0.94
C ARG A 46 -3.23 45.26 -1.64
N ARG A 47 -2.99 46.26 -2.49
CA ARG A 47 -1.76 46.38 -3.34
C ARG A 47 -0.50 46.62 -2.49
N THR A 48 0.38 45.63 -2.45
CA THR A 48 1.70 45.67 -1.79
C THR A 48 2.76 45.12 -2.75
N GLY A 49 4.02 45.58 -2.67
CA GLY A 49 5.11 45.16 -3.57
C GLY A 49 5.39 43.65 -3.60
N TRP A 50 5.12 42.94 -2.50
CA TRP A 50 5.35 41.49 -2.37
C TRP A 50 4.24 40.60 -2.96
N ARG A 51 3.14 41.18 -3.45
CA ARG A 51 1.98 40.44 -3.98
C ARG A 51 2.32 39.39 -5.06
N PRO A 52 3.17 39.68 -6.08
CA PRO A 52 3.45 38.70 -7.13
C PRO A 52 4.12 37.45 -6.57
N VAL A 53 5.10 37.63 -5.69
CA VAL A 53 5.85 36.54 -5.05
C VAL A 53 4.93 35.71 -4.15
N PHE A 54 4.11 36.36 -3.33
CA PHE A 54 3.18 35.65 -2.44
C PHE A 54 2.14 34.84 -3.21
N ARG A 55 1.55 35.41 -4.28
CA ARG A 55 0.57 34.71 -5.12
C ARG A 55 1.18 33.51 -5.84
N TRP A 56 2.42 33.65 -6.32
CA TRP A 56 3.12 32.54 -6.97
C TRP A 56 3.44 31.43 -5.98
N ALA A 57 3.99 31.77 -4.80
CA ALA A 57 4.27 30.79 -3.75
C ALA A 57 2.99 30.07 -3.30
N ALA A 58 1.90 30.81 -3.05
CA ALA A 58 0.62 30.23 -2.66
C ALA A 58 0.02 29.33 -3.77
N GLY A 59 0.13 29.73 -5.03
CA GLY A 59 -0.29 28.91 -6.17
C GLY A 59 0.50 27.61 -6.28
N MET A 60 1.83 27.68 -6.09
CA MET A 60 2.70 26.50 -6.10
C MET A 60 2.39 25.57 -4.92
N THR A 61 2.18 26.11 -3.72
CA THR A 61 1.78 25.31 -2.55
C THR A 61 0.42 24.65 -2.76
N LEU A 62 -0.58 25.37 -3.30
CA LEU A 62 -1.89 24.80 -3.62
C LEU A 62 -1.77 23.66 -4.63
N LEU A 63 -1.05 23.89 -5.72
CA LEU A 63 -0.80 22.88 -6.76
C LEU A 63 -0.14 21.63 -6.16
N TRP A 64 0.88 21.82 -5.31
CA TRP A 64 1.59 20.73 -4.66
C TRP A 64 0.70 19.95 -3.70
N VAL A 65 -0.05 20.63 -2.83
CA VAL A 65 -0.96 20.02 -1.86
C VAL A 65 -2.04 19.20 -2.57
N LEU A 66 -2.67 19.76 -3.61
CA LEU A 66 -3.67 19.05 -4.40
C LEU A 66 -3.09 17.83 -5.10
N THR A 67 -1.88 17.97 -5.66
CA THR A 67 -1.20 16.86 -6.34
C THR A 67 -0.95 15.72 -5.37
N VAL A 68 -0.37 16.00 -4.19
CA VAL A 68 -0.13 14.98 -3.16
C VAL A 68 -1.44 14.37 -2.68
N ALA A 69 -2.44 15.20 -2.34
CA ALA A 69 -3.73 14.72 -1.84
C ALA A 69 -4.45 13.79 -2.83
N LEU A 70 -4.37 14.10 -4.13
CA LEU A 70 -5.04 13.33 -5.17
C LEU A 70 -4.28 12.04 -5.51
N TRP A 71 -2.94 12.08 -5.52
CA TRP A 71 -2.10 10.94 -5.90
C TRP A 71 -1.82 9.97 -4.74
N LEU A 72 -1.88 10.43 -3.49
CA LEU A 72 -1.58 9.60 -2.32
C LEU A 72 -2.38 8.29 -2.26
N PRO A 73 -3.71 8.25 -2.43
CA PRO A 73 -4.45 6.99 -2.34
C PRO A 73 -4.06 6.00 -3.45
N TRP A 74 -3.77 6.51 -4.65
CA TRP A 74 -3.31 5.69 -5.76
C TRP A 74 -1.91 5.10 -5.50
N LEU A 75 -0.99 5.90 -4.96
CA LEU A 75 0.32 5.44 -4.54
C LEU A 75 0.24 4.42 -3.41
N ASP A 76 -0.63 4.65 -2.41
CA ASP A 76 -0.84 3.72 -1.30
C ASP A 76 -1.37 2.37 -1.81
N HIS A 77 -2.35 2.37 -2.74
CA HIS A 77 -2.85 1.13 -3.34
C HIS A 77 -1.77 0.31 -4.06
N GLY A 78 -0.86 0.98 -4.78
CA GLY A 78 0.21 0.31 -5.52
C GLY A 78 1.37 -0.18 -4.65
N ILE A 79 1.74 0.59 -3.62
CA ILE A 79 2.96 0.36 -2.84
C ILE A 79 2.68 -0.38 -1.52
N SER A 80 1.53 -0.12 -0.90
CA SER A 80 1.25 -0.55 0.48
C SER A 80 1.13 -2.06 0.61
N TYR A 81 1.67 -2.59 1.72
CA TYR A 81 1.51 -3.98 2.14
C TYR A 81 0.27 -4.19 3.01
N ARG A 82 -0.49 -3.14 3.32
CA ARG A 82 -1.71 -3.21 4.13
C ARG A 82 -2.70 -4.29 3.67
N PRO A 83 -3.13 -4.38 2.39
CA PRO A 83 -4.08 -5.41 1.97
C PRO A 83 -3.51 -6.83 2.11
N VAL A 84 -2.20 -7.00 1.86
CA VAL A 84 -1.52 -8.29 2.01
C VAL A 84 -1.46 -8.68 3.49
N ALA A 85 -1.12 -7.76 4.39
CA ALA A 85 -1.04 -8.01 5.82
C ALA A 85 -2.41 -8.36 6.42
N LEU A 86 -3.48 -7.66 6.02
CA LEU A 86 -4.84 -7.92 6.50
C LEU A 86 -5.38 -9.26 5.99
N SER A 87 -5.18 -9.57 4.71
CA SER A 87 -5.60 -10.87 4.14
C SER A 87 -4.80 -12.03 4.73
N LEU A 88 -3.52 -11.84 5.00
CA LEU A 88 -2.70 -12.81 5.72
C LEU A 88 -3.20 -13.01 7.16
N ARG A 89 -3.56 -11.93 7.87
CA ARG A 89 -4.08 -12.03 9.23
C ARG A 89 -5.38 -12.82 9.29
N ALA A 90 -6.24 -12.66 8.28
CA ALA A 90 -7.49 -13.41 8.15
C ALA A 90 -7.26 -14.90 7.84
N ALA A 91 -6.17 -15.24 7.14
CA ALA A 91 -5.80 -16.63 6.84
C ALA A 91 -5.10 -17.34 8.01
N LEU A 92 -4.53 -16.58 8.96
CA LEU A 92 -3.88 -17.11 10.14
C LEU A 92 -4.90 -17.46 11.23
N PRO A 93 -4.67 -18.55 11.99
CA PRO A 93 -5.48 -18.84 13.17
C PRO A 93 -5.32 -17.74 14.26
N GLN A 94 -6.22 -17.75 15.24
CA GLN A 94 -6.12 -16.81 16.37
C GLN A 94 -4.91 -17.13 17.26
N ASP A 95 -4.69 -18.41 17.56
CA ASP A 95 -3.54 -18.91 18.31
C ASP A 95 -2.43 -19.38 17.36
N ILE A 96 -1.40 -18.56 17.26
CA ILE A 96 -0.24 -18.81 16.41
C ILE A 96 0.97 -19.01 17.32
N ASP A 97 1.65 -20.14 17.19
CA ASP A 97 2.88 -20.42 17.93
C ASP A 97 4.03 -19.53 17.43
N CYS A 98 4.53 -19.81 16.22
CA CYS A 98 5.45 -18.91 15.55
C CYS A 98 5.40 -19.03 14.03
N ILE A 99 5.90 -17.99 13.36
CA ILE A 99 5.97 -17.90 11.89
C ILE A 99 7.43 -17.75 11.48
N GLU A 100 7.93 -18.73 10.76
CA GLU A 100 9.28 -18.77 10.23
C GLU A 100 9.44 -17.84 9.01
N ARG A 101 10.53 -17.07 8.97
CA ARG A 101 10.85 -16.15 7.85
C ARG A 101 11.39 -16.92 6.64
N GLY A 102 10.69 -16.85 5.52
CA GLY A 102 11.15 -17.29 4.20
C GLY A 102 11.46 -16.11 3.28
N ASN A 103 12.68 -15.61 3.27
CA ASN A 103 13.10 -14.52 2.36
C ASN A 103 12.28 -13.22 2.52
N LEU A 104 12.09 -12.75 3.76
CA LEU A 104 11.40 -11.49 4.07
C LEU A 104 12.41 -10.37 4.38
N GLY A 105 12.36 -9.30 3.58
CA GLY A 105 13.14 -8.08 3.80
C GLY A 105 12.71 -7.33 5.07
N PRO A 106 13.55 -6.42 5.60
CA PRO A 106 13.24 -5.67 6.82
C PRO A 106 12.00 -4.78 6.67
N ALA A 107 11.82 -4.11 5.53
CA ALA A 107 10.65 -3.28 5.26
C ALA A 107 9.33 -4.08 5.26
N GLN A 108 9.34 -5.29 4.69
CA GLN A 108 8.21 -6.21 4.69
C GLN A 108 7.88 -6.69 6.11
N ARG A 109 8.91 -6.99 6.92
CA ARG A 109 8.70 -7.38 8.32
C ARG A 109 8.09 -6.25 9.15
N ALA A 110 8.58 -5.03 8.97
CA ALA A 110 8.04 -3.86 9.66
C ALA A 110 6.60 -3.57 9.23
N SER A 111 6.27 -3.71 7.95
CA SER A 111 4.90 -3.46 7.48
C SER A 111 3.90 -4.49 7.99
N LEU A 112 4.28 -5.77 8.07
CA LEU A 112 3.46 -6.82 8.68
C LEU A 112 3.16 -6.55 10.17
N ASP A 113 4.17 -6.15 10.94
CA ASP A 113 4.01 -5.81 12.36
C ASP A 113 3.12 -4.56 12.51
N TYR A 114 3.36 -3.53 11.69
CA TYR A 114 2.59 -2.28 11.73
C TYR A 114 1.11 -2.47 11.37
N PHE A 115 0.79 -3.19 10.28
CA PHE A 115 -0.59 -3.28 9.79
C PHE A 115 -1.40 -4.41 10.41
N ALA A 116 -0.75 -5.48 10.89
CA ALA A 116 -1.43 -6.69 11.34
C ALA A 116 -0.86 -7.29 12.64
N GLY A 117 0.17 -6.68 13.25
CA GLY A 117 0.83 -7.22 14.44
C GLY A 117 1.56 -8.54 14.19
N ILE A 118 1.83 -8.89 12.92
CA ILE A 118 2.40 -10.19 12.56
C ILE A 118 3.92 -10.13 12.71
N ARG A 119 4.43 -10.84 13.71
CA ARG A 119 5.87 -10.97 13.98
C ARG A 119 6.38 -12.31 13.48
N THR A 120 7.51 -12.27 12.79
CA THR A 120 8.15 -13.46 12.22
C THR A 120 9.48 -13.74 12.89
N ALA A 121 9.86 -15.00 13.02
CA ALA A 121 11.11 -15.46 13.62
C ALA A 121 12.14 -15.88 12.54
N PRO A 122 13.46 -15.71 12.78
CA PRO A 122 14.49 -16.22 11.88
C PRO A 122 14.33 -17.72 11.61
N ALA A 123 14.62 -18.15 10.38
CA ALA A 123 14.59 -19.55 10.00
C ALA A 123 15.55 -20.39 10.85
N GLY A 124 15.13 -21.61 11.20
CA GLY A 124 15.93 -22.56 11.98
C GLY A 124 16.14 -22.24 13.47
N ARG A 125 15.67 -21.09 13.98
CA ARG A 125 15.80 -20.75 15.42
C ARG A 125 14.72 -21.38 16.30
N LEU A 126 13.53 -21.59 15.73
CA LEU A 126 12.35 -22.15 16.40
C LEU A 126 11.70 -23.19 15.50
N GLN A 127 11.09 -24.22 16.07
CA GLN A 127 10.33 -25.21 15.31
C GLN A 127 8.91 -24.71 15.01
N CYS A 128 8.80 -23.68 14.19
CA CYS A 128 7.52 -23.06 13.87
C CYS A 128 6.61 -23.95 13.04
N SER A 129 5.33 -23.99 13.41
CA SER A 129 4.29 -24.65 12.62
C SER A 129 3.95 -23.89 11.32
N TRP A 130 4.32 -22.61 11.24
CA TRP A 130 4.02 -21.75 10.10
C TRP A 130 5.29 -21.16 9.50
N ARG A 131 5.28 -20.94 8.19
CA ARG A 131 6.32 -20.26 7.43
C ARG A 131 5.69 -19.25 6.50
N LEU A 132 6.23 -18.04 6.48
CA LEU A 132 5.80 -16.97 5.60
C LEU A 132 6.96 -16.55 4.72
N GLY A 133 6.76 -16.55 3.42
CA GLY A 133 7.82 -16.12 2.54
C GLY A 133 7.42 -15.60 1.19
N ILE A 134 8.41 -15.04 0.50
CA ILE A 134 8.24 -14.37 -0.78
C ILE A 134 9.12 -15.05 -1.82
N ALA A 135 8.52 -15.34 -2.97
CA ALA A 135 9.25 -15.89 -4.11
C ALA A 135 8.58 -15.52 -5.44
N GLY A 136 9.41 -15.47 -6.49
CA GLY A 136 8.94 -15.41 -7.87
C GLY A 136 8.32 -16.73 -8.32
N GLN A 137 7.57 -16.68 -9.42
CA GLN A 137 7.03 -17.87 -10.08
C GLN A 137 7.92 -18.31 -11.25
N PRO A 138 8.05 -19.63 -11.53
CA PRO A 138 7.50 -20.75 -10.77
C PRO A 138 8.30 -21.06 -9.49
N ARG A 139 7.63 -21.54 -8.44
CA ARG A 139 8.25 -22.02 -7.20
C ARG A 139 7.67 -23.37 -6.80
N ALA A 140 8.55 -24.26 -6.33
CA ALA A 140 8.14 -25.48 -5.63
C ALA A 140 7.95 -25.20 -4.12
N THR A 141 6.91 -25.78 -3.54
CA THR A 141 6.73 -25.79 -2.09
C THR A 141 7.86 -26.63 -1.47
N PRO A 142 8.58 -26.12 -0.46
CA PRO A 142 9.64 -26.90 0.19
C PRO A 142 9.09 -28.20 0.77
N ALA A 143 9.90 -29.27 0.75
CA ALA A 143 9.53 -30.55 1.35
C ALA A 143 9.18 -30.37 2.84
N GLY A 144 8.12 -31.04 3.31
CA GLY A 144 7.61 -30.92 4.69
C GLY A 144 6.72 -29.70 4.94
N TRP A 145 6.33 -28.97 3.89
CA TRP A 145 5.42 -27.82 3.98
C TRP A 145 4.23 -27.97 3.04
N SER A 146 3.08 -27.42 3.44
CA SER A 146 1.85 -27.33 2.65
C SER A 146 1.44 -25.87 2.50
N GLU A 147 1.12 -25.44 1.29
CA GLU A 147 0.64 -24.07 1.05
C GLU A 147 -0.80 -23.95 1.56
N VAL A 148 -1.03 -23.00 2.47
CA VAL A 148 -2.36 -22.73 3.05
C VAL A 148 -2.96 -21.45 2.47
N TRP A 149 -2.11 -20.47 2.16
CA TRP A 149 -2.55 -19.21 1.59
C TRP A 149 -1.51 -18.62 0.64
N ARG A 150 -2.03 -17.92 -0.37
CA ARG A 150 -1.24 -17.18 -1.34
C ARG A 150 -1.81 -15.78 -1.51
N GLY A 151 -0.93 -14.79 -1.55
CA GLY A 151 -1.30 -13.41 -1.82
C GLY A 151 -0.19 -12.63 -2.49
N GLY A 152 -0.42 -11.35 -2.65
CA GLY A 152 0.53 -10.43 -3.27
C GLY A 152 -0.13 -9.09 -3.53
N ARG A 153 0.70 -8.08 -3.81
CA ARG A 153 0.18 -6.75 -4.14
C ARG A 153 -0.45 -6.82 -5.54
N PRO A 154 -1.66 -6.24 -5.76
CA PRO A 154 -2.30 -6.26 -7.07
C PRO A 154 -1.44 -5.65 -8.19
N SER A 155 -0.66 -4.61 -7.85
CA SER A 155 0.21 -3.89 -8.77
C SER A 155 1.52 -4.66 -9.07
N ASP A 156 2.01 -5.51 -8.15
CA ASP A 156 3.25 -6.28 -8.34
C ASP A 156 2.97 -7.76 -8.65
N ARG A 157 3.17 -8.13 -9.92
CA ARG A 157 2.95 -9.51 -10.38
C ARG A 157 4.11 -10.45 -10.06
N LYS A 158 5.31 -9.92 -9.80
CA LYS A 158 6.53 -10.69 -9.58
C LYS A 158 6.66 -11.12 -8.12
N GLU A 159 6.13 -10.32 -7.20
CA GLU A 159 6.17 -10.59 -5.77
C GLU A 159 4.94 -11.38 -5.32
N ARG A 160 5.11 -12.69 -5.11
CA ARG A 160 4.08 -13.52 -4.47
C ARG A 160 4.47 -13.90 -3.05
N TRP A 161 3.49 -13.81 -2.17
CA TRP A 161 3.55 -14.18 -0.77
C TRP A 161 2.89 -15.54 -0.58
N TYR A 162 3.53 -16.39 0.21
CA TYR A 162 3.08 -17.74 0.50
C TYR A 162 3.10 -17.96 2.01
N LEU A 163 1.97 -18.40 2.55
CA LEU A 163 1.85 -18.90 3.90
C LEU A 163 1.79 -20.43 3.83
N GLU A 164 2.72 -21.06 4.52
CA GLU A 164 2.93 -22.50 4.51
C GLU A 164 2.76 -23.05 5.92
N ARG A 165 2.08 -24.19 6.04
CA ARG A 165 1.96 -24.96 7.30
C ARG A 165 2.87 -26.18 7.24
N ARG A 166 3.59 -26.42 8.31
CA ARG A 166 4.47 -27.58 8.45
C ARG A 166 3.62 -28.85 8.46
N LEU A 167 3.99 -29.82 7.63
CA LEU A 167 3.39 -31.14 7.64
C LEU A 167 3.86 -31.92 8.87
N PRO A 168 3.01 -32.74 9.49
CA PRO A 168 3.46 -33.65 10.54
C PRO A 168 4.58 -34.55 9.99
N ALA A 169 5.61 -34.78 10.80
CA ALA A 169 6.63 -35.78 10.46
C ALA A 169 5.95 -37.16 10.33
N PRO A 170 6.38 -38.00 9.37
CA PRO A 170 5.90 -39.38 9.26
C PRO A 170 6.25 -40.21 10.49
#